data_AF-A0A9P6ET16-F1
#
_entry.id   AF-A0A9P6ET16-F1
#
_cell.length_a   1.000
_cell.length_b   1.000
_cell.length_c   1.000
_cell.angle_alpha   90.00
_cell.angle_beta   90.00
_cell.angle_gamma   90.00
#
_symmetry.space_group_name_H-M   'P 1'
#
loop_
_entity.id
_entity.type
_entity.pdbx_description
1 polymer ?
#
loop_
_entity_poly.entity_id
_entity_poly.type
_entity_poly.pdbx_seq_one_letter_code
_entity_poly.pdbx_strand_id
1 'polypeptide(L)'
;MGDYAEIFPAHTQEQTLRWKNIAITKPKRVARVLVLRAGDTTKEGDNLSDILPALVAVKEIMAKTRPGVENKEWAALVSGGIADALCKAVCGMVTILQPLTTMPPELKKKVKNELQTSYFAPLEILCDACCHFQYPPTQTDKKVIAAIRKHWSEMMELIWTSPGNTLRPEDSHTRERIAVSQMVWKNISVYPSFMSILYHPSDLTIQIIARHWKHAQKTPDIMATAATLSEVLSPSHPRIVAYMNSQPAGLASSSSIIVSKILVGLGPTDTSPKQQQVKIFTAKFAEHLTRLNIRCAGEQLEFFMNLLSAAEKGASEPELPKAVLKSAALWNAVIRLLKKTAKPEPASEQEPRVAESPQAEKLHRVRAIANCMNMLAHILHTATFANPQECGHLIRIWANENLFGVIEDIIDILIDTPGMTMHLTRIASIIVSTAEKAPSLLQAYRSQFPRWRLFATLVKRDFERQQATGLPGFPMPGQLPHPSDHFWDECAWHTIATLQYRCTDKTECSKRGCVNTVGSVVCVCQSVKYCSEACKTKDAKEHKYACGMMKLFEEVGKRGPQGVRT
;
A
#
# COMPACT_ATOMS: atom_id res chain seq x y z
N MET A 1 15.33 -22.49 -14.13
CA MET A 1 15.52 -22.36 -15.59
C MET A 1 16.37 -23.48 -16.20
N GLY A 2 17.20 -24.21 -15.43
CA GLY A 2 17.99 -25.35 -15.96
C GLY A 2 17.14 -26.39 -16.68
N ASP A 3 15.99 -26.76 -16.12
CA ASP A 3 15.07 -27.75 -16.72
C ASP A 3 14.40 -27.31 -18.03
N TYR A 4 14.54 -26.04 -18.44
CA TYR A 4 13.93 -25.50 -19.66
C TYR A 4 14.93 -25.29 -20.81
N ALA A 5 16.22 -25.56 -20.59
CA ALA A 5 17.24 -25.39 -21.62
C ALA A 5 17.01 -26.30 -22.84
N GLU A 6 16.29 -27.42 -22.67
CA GLU A 6 15.97 -28.38 -23.74
C GLU A 6 14.65 -28.07 -24.49
N ILE A 7 13.88 -27.07 -24.04
CA ILE A 7 12.44 -26.93 -24.36
C ILE A 7 12.16 -25.89 -25.45
N PHE A 8 13.05 -24.93 -25.61
CA PHE A 8 13.04 -23.98 -26.73
C PHE A 8 14.25 -24.26 -27.62
N PRO A 9 14.25 -23.86 -28.89
CA PRO A 9 15.50 -23.80 -29.66
C PRO A 9 16.44 -22.82 -28.93
N ALA A 10 17.18 -23.34 -27.96
CA ALA A 10 18.10 -22.58 -27.16
C ALA A 10 19.21 -22.17 -28.11
N HIS A 11 19.45 -20.87 -28.19
CA HIS A 11 20.67 -20.40 -28.79
C HIS A 11 21.85 -21.05 -28.05
N THR A 12 22.87 -21.48 -28.77
CA THR A 12 24.01 -22.16 -28.18
C THR A 12 24.82 -21.18 -27.32
N GLN A 13 25.55 -21.68 -26.33
CA GLN A 13 26.48 -20.83 -25.57
C GLN A 13 27.50 -20.13 -26.49
N GLU A 14 27.89 -20.78 -27.58
CA GLU A 14 28.74 -20.21 -28.63
C GLU A 14 28.08 -19.00 -29.32
N GLN A 15 26.80 -19.09 -29.66
CA GLN A 15 26.04 -17.96 -30.20
C GLN A 15 25.99 -16.79 -29.22
N THR A 16 25.74 -17.05 -27.93
CA THR A 16 25.77 -15.99 -26.91
C THR A 16 27.15 -15.36 -26.79
N LEU A 17 28.21 -16.15 -26.76
CA LEU A 17 29.59 -15.65 -26.68
C LEU A 17 29.96 -14.82 -27.92
N ARG A 18 29.55 -15.26 -29.11
CA ARG A 18 29.68 -14.50 -30.35
C ARG A 18 28.97 -13.15 -30.24
N TRP A 19 27.72 -13.12 -29.76
CA TRP A 19 26.95 -11.89 -29.63
C TRP A 19 27.51 -10.94 -28.56
N LYS A 20 28.11 -11.45 -27.47
CA LYS A 20 28.87 -10.63 -26.52
C LYS A 20 30.04 -9.92 -27.19
N ASN A 21 30.83 -10.65 -27.97
CA ASN A 21 31.96 -10.06 -28.71
C ASN A 21 31.49 -9.02 -29.74
N ILE A 22 30.37 -9.28 -30.42
CA ILE A 22 29.75 -8.32 -31.36
C ILE A 22 29.24 -7.08 -30.63
N ALA A 23 28.64 -7.23 -29.45
CA ALA A 23 28.14 -6.10 -28.66
C ALA A 23 29.25 -5.14 -28.24
N ILE A 24 30.44 -5.66 -27.92
CA ILE A 24 31.61 -4.86 -27.57
C ILE A 24 32.25 -4.23 -28.82
N THR A 25 32.45 -5.01 -29.89
CA THR A 25 33.23 -4.56 -31.06
C THR A 25 32.41 -3.82 -32.12
N LYS A 26 31.12 -4.14 -32.25
CA LYS A 26 30.21 -3.63 -33.29
C LYS A 26 28.81 -3.32 -32.71
N PRO A 27 28.69 -2.39 -31.74
CA PRO A 27 27.44 -2.11 -31.02
C PRO A 27 26.25 -1.75 -31.95
N LYS A 28 26.50 -1.05 -33.06
CA LYS A 28 25.46 -0.71 -34.05
C LYS A 28 24.84 -1.94 -34.73
N ARG A 29 25.57 -3.06 -34.85
CA ARG A 29 25.04 -4.31 -35.43
C ARG A 29 23.99 -4.91 -34.50
N VAL A 30 24.24 -4.92 -33.19
CA VAL A 30 23.28 -5.40 -32.19
C VAL A 30 21.97 -4.64 -32.27
N ALA A 31 22.02 -3.30 -32.31
CA ALA A 31 20.82 -2.47 -32.44
C ALA A 31 20.00 -2.77 -33.71
N ARG A 32 20.66 -3.09 -34.85
CA ARG A 32 19.95 -3.48 -36.08
C ARG A 32 19.28 -4.85 -35.97
N VAL A 33 19.93 -5.81 -35.32
CA VAL A 33 19.37 -7.16 -35.16
C VAL A 33 18.08 -7.13 -34.33
N LEU A 34 18.06 -6.35 -33.25
CA LEU A 34 16.88 -6.28 -32.36
C LEU A 34 15.61 -5.71 -33.01
N VAL A 35 15.72 -5.08 -34.19
CA VAL A 35 14.58 -4.50 -34.92
C VAL A 35 14.24 -5.26 -36.21
N LEU A 36 14.83 -6.43 -36.43
CA LEU A 36 14.50 -7.29 -37.58
C LEU A 36 13.06 -7.80 -37.50
N ARG A 37 12.38 -7.83 -38.65
CA ARG A 37 11.05 -8.44 -38.80
C ARG A 37 11.17 -9.81 -39.47
N ALA A 38 10.06 -10.54 -39.52
CA ALA A 38 10.00 -11.81 -40.23
C ALA A 38 10.35 -11.64 -41.72
N GLY A 39 11.34 -12.41 -42.18
CA GLY A 39 11.87 -12.33 -43.54
C GLY A 39 13.05 -11.35 -43.73
N ASP A 40 13.32 -10.49 -42.75
CA ASP A 40 14.44 -9.55 -42.85
C ASP A 40 15.78 -10.24 -42.56
N THR A 41 16.82 -9.79 -43.27
CA THR A 41 18.22 -10.14 -43.00
C THR A 41 19.07 -8.88 -42.97
N THR A 42 20.04 -8.80 -42.04
CA THR A 42 21.03 -7.71 -42.06
C THR A 42 22.04 -7.90 -43.19
N LYS A 43 22.80 -6.85 -43.51
CA LYS A 43 23.95 -6.95 -44.42
C LYS A 43 25.04 -7.93 -43.95
N GLU A 44 25.05 -8.28 -42.67
CA GLU A 44 25.96 -9.26 -42.08
C GLU A 44 25.38 -10.69 -42.08
N GLY A 45 24.19 -10.88 -42.65
CA GLY A 45 23.48 -12.16 -42.69
C GLY A 45 22.74 -12.53 -41.41
N ASP A 46 22.59 -11.60 -40.46
CA ASP A 46 21.83 -11.85 -39.23
C ASP A 46 20.33 -11.91 -39.53
N ASN A 47 19.61 -12.77 -38.84
CA ASN A 47 18.17 -12.98 -39.01
C ASN A 47 17.44 -13.05 -37.66
N LEU A 48 16.16 -13.43 -37.64
CA LEU A 48 15.36 -13.50 -36.41
C LEU A 48 15.95 -14.41 -35.33
N SER A 49 16.67 -15.48 -35.70
CA SER A 49 17.27 -16.40 -34.72
C SER A 49 18.38 -15.75 -33.89
N ASP A 50 18.94 -14.64 -34.38
CA ASP A 50 20.00 -13.90 -33.70
C ASP A 50 19.50 -12.92 -32.62
N ILE A 51 18.19 -12.62 -32.61
CA ILE A 51 17.60 -11.65 -31.69
C ILE A 51 17.79 -12.06 -30.23
N LEU A 52 17.43 -13.30 -29.89
CA LEU A 52 17.48 -13.77 -28.51
C LEU A 52 18.92 -13.82 -27.94
N PRO A 53 19.92 -14.42 -28.61
CA PRO A 53 21.29 -14.37 -28.10
C PRO A 53 21.86 -12.94 -28.04
N ALA A 54 21.45 -12.05 -28.96
CA ALA A 54 21.79 -10.63 -28.88
C ALA A 54 21.19 -9.95 -27.64
N LEU A 55 19.91 -10.21 -27.31
CA LEU A 55 19.29 -9.69 -26.08
C LEU A 55 19.99 -10.20 -24.82
N VAL A 56 20.35 -11.49 -24.77
CA VAL A 56 21.08 -12.06 -23.63
C VAL A 56 22.43 -11.36 -23.46
N ALA A 57 23.17 -11.15 -24.55
CA ALA A 57 24.44 -10.41 -24.51
C ALA A 57 24.27 -8.96 -24.01
N VAL A 58 23.23 -8.25 -24.47
CA VAL A 58 22.93 -6.88 -24.01
C VAL A 58 22.56 -6.87 -22.53
N LYS A 59 21.73 -7.81 -22.08
CA LYS A 59 21.32 -7.93 -20.68
C LYS A 59 22.52 -8.17 -19.77
N GLU A 60 23.43 -9.06 -20.14
CA GLU A 60 24.64 -9.32 -19.37
C GLU A 60 25.57 -8.11 -19.31
N ILE A 61 25.75 -7.38 -20.42
CA ILE A 61 26.53 -6.14 -20.42
C ILE A 61 25.87 -5.11 -19.49
N MET A 62 24.55 -4.95 -19.56
CA MET A 62 23.83 -4.03 -18.68
C MET A 62 23.98 -4.42 -17.21
N ALA A 63 23.88 -5.71 -16.87
CA ALA A 63 24.02 -6.22 -15.51
C ALA A 63 25.40 -5.97 -14.86
N LYS A 64 26.45 -5.71 -15.65
CA LYS A 64 27.76 -5.29 -15.14
C LYS A 64 27.78 -3.84 -14.62
N THR A 65 26.77 -3.05 -14.95
CA THR A 65 26.69 -1.65 -14.52
C THR A 65 26.57 -1.57 -13.02
N ARG A 66 27.38 -0.71 -12.38
CA ARG A 66 27.32 -0.46 -10.94
C ARG A 66 27.01 1.01 -10.70
N PRO A 67 26.26 1.36 -9.63
CA PRO A 67 26.05 2.74 -9.26
C PRO A 67 27.38 3.51 -9.15
N GLY A 68 27.48 4.64 -9.85
CA GLY A 68 28.66 5.51 -9.84
C GLY A 68 29.85 5.05 -10.70
N VAL A 69 29.80 3.89 -11.35
CA VAL A 69 30.88 3.41 -12.23
C VAL A 69 30.40 3.39 -13.68
N GLU A 70 31.14 4.08 -14.56
CA GLU A 70 30.81 4.11 -15.99
C GLU A 70 31.05 2.73 -16.63
N ASN A 71 29.98 2.13 -17.14
CA ASN A 71 30.05 0.93 -17.96
C ASN A 71 30.29 1.32 -19.43
N LYS A 72 31.55 1.27 -19.87
CA LYS A 72 31.96 1.65 -21.23
C LYS A 72 31.29 0.81 -22.32
N GLU A 73 31.08 -0.49 -22.06
CA GLU A 73 30.41 -1.39 -23.01
C GLU A 73 28.95 -0.96 -23.21
N TRP A 74 28.23 -0.65 -22.13
CA TRP A 74 26.87 -0.12 -22.18
C TRP A 74 26.82 1.26 -22.87
N ALA A 75 27.73 2.17 -22.54
CA ALA A 75 27.79 3.48 -23.17
C ALA A 75 28.03 3.41 -24.69
N ALA A 76 28.84 2.44 -25.14
CA ALA A 76 29.07 2.15 -26.55
C ALA A 76 27.80 1.60 -27.24
N LEU A 77 27.07 0.70 -26.58
CA LEU A 77 25.78 0.18 -27.07
C LEU A 77 24.72 1.29 -27.19
N VAL A 78 24.57 2.14 -26.17
CA VAL A 78 23.67 3.30 -26.19
C VAL A 78 24.03 4.27 -27.30
N SER A 79 25.33 4.56 -27.48
CA SER A 79 25.80 5.38 -28.60
C SER A 79 25.61 4.70 -29.96
N GLY A 80 25.56 3.37 -30.00
CA GLY A 80 25.20 2.56 -31.15
C GLY A 80 23.69 2.48 -31.45
N GLY A 81 22.84 3.08 -30.61
CA GLY A 81 21.38 3.12 -30.79
C GLY A 81 20.62 1.97 -30.11
N ILE A 82 21.22 1.27 -29.13
CA ILE A 82 20.54 0.12 -28.49
C ILE A 82 19.25 0.53 -27.77
N ALA A 83 19.18 1.74 -27.20
CA ALA A 83 18.00 2.19 -26.46
C ALA A 83 16.77 2.32 -27.38
N ASP A 84 16.90 2.99 -28.53
CA ASP A 84 15.85 3.06 -29.55
C ASP A 84 15.46 1.67 -30.06
N ALA A 85 16.44 0.79 -30.26
CA ALA A 85 16.20 -0.58 -30.73
C ALA A 85 15.41 -1.41 -29.70
N LEU A 86 15.75 -1.30 -28.42
CA LEU A 86 15.02 -1.95 -27.32
C LEU A 86 13.59 -1.42 -27.20
N CYS A 87 13.36 -0.11 -27.31
CA CYS A 87 12.01 0.44 -27.29
C CYS A 87 11.16 -0.09 -28.47
N LYS A 88 11.73 -0.11 -29.68
CA LYS A 88 11.05 -0.69 -30.86
C LYS A 88 10.81 -2.20 -30.73
N ALA A 89 11.76 -2.91 -30.11
CA ALA A 89 11.61 -4.31 -29.78
C ALA A 89 10.45 -4.55 -28.79
N VAL A 90 10.25 -3.68 -27.80
CA VAL A 90 9.04 -3.74 -26.97
C VAL A 90 7.80 -3.65 -27.85
N CYS A 91 7.71 -2.68 -28.76
CA CYS A 91 6.53 -2.43 -29.61
C CYS A 91 6.23 -3.52 -30.66
N GLY A 92 7.25 -4.25 -31.15
CA GLY A 92 7.09 -5.07 -32.36
C GLY A 92 7.78 -6.43 -32.34
N MET A 93 8.37 -6.86 -31.21
CA MET A 93 9.07 -8.15 -31.17
C MET A 93 8.06 -9.31 -31.20
N VAL A 94 8.10 -10.05 -32.30
CA VAL A 94 7.44 -11.34 -32.46
C VAL A 94 8.45 -12.44 -32.15
N THR A 95 8.66 -12.73 -30.87
CA THR A 95 9.42 -13.93 -30.50
C THR A 95 8.50 -15.13 -30.61
N ILE A 96 8.72 -15.97 -31.62
CA ILE A 96 7.99 -17.23 -31.78
C ILE A 96 8.61 -18.26 -30.82
N LEU A 97 8.23 -18.19 -29.56
CA LEU A 97 8.51 -19.24 -28.59
C LEU A 97 7.41 -20.30 -28.70
N GLN A 98 7.54 -21.15 -29.73
CA GLN A 98 6.63 -22.28 -29.92
C GLN A 98 7.11 -23.47 -29.08
N PRO A 99 6.26 -24.04 -28.20
CA PRO A 99 6.55 -25.32 -27.59
C PRO A 99 6.78 -26.39 -28.67
N LEU A 100 7.81 -27.22 -28.49
CA LEU A 100 8.07 -28.38 -29.34
C LEU A 100 6.82 -29.25 -29.48
N THR A 101 6.58 -29.77 -30.68
CA THR A 101 5.43 -30.64 -30.98
C THR A 101 5.47 -31.95 -30.19
N THR A 102 6.66 -32.41 -29.80
CA THR A 102 6.91 -33.62 -29.02
C THR A 102 6.81 -33.42 -27.50
N MET A 103 6.54 -32.19 -27.04
CA MET A 103 6.54 -31.87 -25.62
C MET A 103 5.35 -32.52 -24.88
N PRO A 104 5.57 -33.19 -23.73
CA PRO A 104 4.48 -33.73 -22.91
C PRO A 104 3.41 -32.69 -22.58
N PRO A 105 2.11 -33.03 -22.55
CA PRO A 105 1.02 -32.07 -22.34
C PRO A 105 1.17 -31.23 -21.06
N GLU A 106 1.60 -31.85 -19.96
CA GLU A 106 1.79 -31.15 -18.68
C GLU A 106 2.95 -30.14 -18.74
N LEU A 107 4.05 -30.53 -19.40
CA LEU A 107 5.19 -29.63 -19.61
C LEU A 107 4.81 -28.49 -20.55
N LYS A 108 4.04 -28.77 -21.60
CA LYS A 108 3.52 -27.74 -22.52
C LYS A 108 2.62 -26.74 -21.79
N LYS A 109 1.77 -27.20 -20.87
CA LYS A 109 0.95 -26.35 -20.01
C LYS A 109 1.81 -25.50 -19.07
N LYS A 110 2.80 -26.11 -18.41
CA LYS A 110 3.73 -25.42 -17.51
C LYS A 110 4.53 -24.35 -18.25
N VAL A 111 5.11 -24.70 -19.39
CA VAL A 111 5.84 -23.77 -20.27
C VAL A 111 4.92 -22.65 -20.73
N LYS A 112 3.72 -22.96 -21.23
CA LYS A 112 2.74 -21.94 -21.62
C LYS A 112 2.42 -20.99 -20.47
N ASN A 113 2.37 -21.50 -19.24
CA ASN A 113 2.04 -20.73 -18.04
C ASN A 113 3.19 -19.87 -17.53
N GLU A 114 4.43 -20.35 -17.60
CA GLU A 114 5.63 -19.69 -17.07
C GLU A 114 6.39 -18.85 -18.11
N LEU A 115 6.12 -19.06 -19.41
CA LEU A 115 6.78 -18.33 -20.48
C LEU A 115 6.54 -16.83 -20.34
N GLN A 116 7.59 -16.05 -20.52
CA GLN A 116 7.53 -14.60 -20.45
C GLN A 116 6.88 -14.02 -21.70
N THR A 117 6.30 -12.83 -21.57
CA THR A 117 5.74 -12.11 -22.72
C THR A 117 6.87 -11.68 -23.67
N SER A 118 6.65 -11.68 -24.99
CA SER A 118 7.71 -11.40 -25.97
C SER A 118 8.39 -10.03 -25.79
N TYR A 119 7.65 -9.02 -25.35
CA TYR A 119 8.19 -7.69 -25.05
C TYR A 119 8.94 -7.61 -23.71
N PHE A 120 8.87 -8.63 -22.85
CA PHE A 120 9.40 -8.52 -21.49
C PHE A 120 10.92 -8.42 -21.47
N ALA A 121 11.65 -9.25 -22.22
CA ALA A 121 13.12 -9.20 -22.23
C ALA A 121 13.70 -7.82 -22.61
N PRO A 122 13.27 -7.16 -23.71
CA PRO A 122 13.74 -5.80 -24.00
C PRO A 122 13.26 -4.76 -22.96
N LEU A 123 12.03 -4.90 -22.42
CA LEU A 123 11.52 -4.03 -21.37
C LEU A 123 12.32 -4.15 -20.06
N GLU A 124 12.72 -5.37 -19.69
CA GLU A 124 13.54 -5.67 -18.51
C GLU A 124 14.91 -5.01 -18.62
N ILE A 125 15.57 -5.08 -19.79
CA ILE A 125 16.86 -4.40 -20.00
C ILE A 125 16.71 -2.88 -19.85
N LEU A 126 15.64 -2.29 -20.41
CA LEU A 126 15.35 -0.86 -20.24
C LEU A 126 15.06 -0.51 -18.78
N CYS A 127 14.34 -1.36 -18.07
CA CYS A 127 14.05 -1.20 -16.64
C CYS A 127 15.33 -1.24 -15.79
N ASP A 128 16.19 -2.22 -16.05
CA ASP A 128 17.50 -2.34 -15.40
C ASP A 128 18.36 -1.10 -15.70
N ALA A 129 18.36 -0.61 -16.95
CA ALA A 129 19.04 0.64 -17.31
C ALA A 129 18.51 1.84 -16.51
N CYS A 130 17.19 2.01 -16.40
CA CYS A 130 16.58 3.08 -15.60
C CYS A 130 16.96 2.99 -14.12
N CYS A 131 17.09 1.79 -13.58
CA CYS A 131 17.47 1.59 -12.18
C CYS A 131 18.89 2.08 -11.85
N HIS A 132 19.77 2.17 -12.85
CA HIS A 132 21.17 2.59 -12.73
C HIS A 132 21.44 4.05 -13.12
N PHE A 133 20.40 4.82 -13.50
CA PHE A 133 20.57 6.24 -13.81
C PHE A 133 21.22 7.00 -12.67
N GLN A 134 22.19 7.86 -13.02
CA GLN A 134 22.86 8.72 -12.05
C GLN A 134 22.10 10.02 -11.85
N TYR A 135 22.43 10.73 -10.77
CA TYR A 135 22.00 12.10 -10.60
C TYR A 135 23.20 13.02 -10.30
N PRO A 136 23.43 14.06 -11.13
CA PRO A 136 22.72 14.38 -12.38
C PRO A 136 22.86 13.27 -13.46
N PRO A 137 21.92 13.15 -14.41
CA PRO A 137 21.98 12.10 -15.43
C PRO A 137 23.20 12.28 -16.34
N THR A 138 23.90 11.17 -16.59
CA THR A 138 25.05 11.12 -17.51
C THR A 138 24.62 11.36 -18.95
N GLN A 139 25.57 11.55 -19.87
CA GLN A 139 25.24 11.63 -21.31
C GLN A 139 24.61 10.34 -21.84
N THR A 140 25.04 9.19 -21.31
CA THR A 140 24.44 7.89 -21.61
C THR A 140 22.99 7.83 -21.09
N ASP A 141 22.76 8.23 -19.84
CA ASP A 141 21.41 8.25 -19.24
C ASP A 141 20.47 9.15 -20.05
N LYS A 142 20.92 10.36 -20.42
CA LYS A 142 20.13 11.30 -21.24
C LYS A 142 19.71 10.71 -22.58
N LYS A 143 20.59 9.96 -23.25
CA LYS A 143 20.26 9.26 -24.51
C LYS A 143 19.22 8.17 -24.29
N VAL A 144 19.34 7.38 -23.22
CA VAL A 144 18.34 6.35 -22.87
C VAL A 144 16.99 6.99 -22.54
N ILE A 145 16.97 8.04 -21.70
CA ILE A 145 15.75 8.79 -21.34
C ILE A 145 15.09 9.36 -22.60
N ALA A 146 15.87 9.96 -23.51
CA ALA A 146 15.35 10.50 -24.76
C ALA A 146 14.68 9.43 -25.63
N ALA A 147 15.31 8.25 -25.78
CA ALA A 147 14.74 7.13 -26.51
C ALA A 147 13.47 6.59 -25.83
N ILE A 148 13.47 6.43 -24.51
CA ILE A 148 12.28 5.99 -23.75
C ILE A 148 11.14 6.97 -23.95
N ARG A 149 11.36 8.29 -23.78
CA ARG A 149 10.32 9.31 -23.96
C ARG A 149 9.73 9.31 -25.37
N LYS A 150 10.58 9.16 -26.38
CA LYS A 150 10.17 9.13 -27.79
C LYS A 150 9.19 7.99 -28.09
N HIS A 151 9.41 6.81 -27.50
CA HIS A 151 8.64 5.60 -27.80
C HIS A 151 7.65 5.22 -26.68
N TRP A 152 7.55 6.01 -25.61
CA TRP A 152 6.80 5.65 -24.39
C TRP A 152 5.33 5.33 -24.68
N SER A 153 4.65 6.23 -25.41
CA SER A 153 3.22 6.08 -25.71
C SER A 153 2.94 4.78 -26.47
N GLU A 154 3.75 4.46 -27.48
CA GLU A 154 3.60 3.24 -28.30
C GLU A 154 3.85 1.97 -27.47
N MET A 155 4.87 1.98 -26.60
CA MET A 155 5.14 0.86 -25.68
C MET A 155 3.97 0.64 -24.71
N MET A 156 3.43 1.73 -24.13
CA MET A 156 2.30 1.63 -23.21
C MET A 156 1.02 1.18 -23.93
N GLU A 157 0.77 1.65 -25.16
CA GLU A 157 -0.35 1.19 -25.98
C GLU A 157 -0.28 -0.31 -26.27
N LEU A 158 0.90 -0.84 -26.61
CA LEU A 158 1.08 -2.27 -26.77
C LEU A 158 0.82 -3.03 -25.46
N ILE A 159 1.40 -2.62 -24.34
CA ILE A 159 1.20 -3.29 -23.04
C ILE A 159 -0.26 -3.18 -22.58
N TRP A 160 -0.95 -2.10 -22.95
CA TRP A 160 -2.38 -1.94 -22.69
C TRP A 160 -3.22 -2.97 -23.44
N THR A 161 -3.05 -3.00 -24.77
CA THR A 161 -3.86 -3.80 -25.71
C THR A 161 -3.49 -5.27 -25.71
N SER A 162 -2.22 -5.59 -25.46
CA SER A 162 -1.64 -6.93 -25.44
C SER A 162 -0.92 -7.20 -24.13
N PRO A 163 -1.63 -7.29 -22.98
CA PRO A 163 -1.00 -7.39 -21.66
C PRO A 163 -0.25 -8.71 -21.40
N GLY A 164 -0.35 -9.67 -22.32
CA GLY A 164 0.37 -10.95 -22.26
C GLY A 164 0.16 -11.67 -20.93
N ASN A 165 1.27 -11.97 -20.25
CA ASN A 165 1.25 -12.72 -18.99
C ASN A 165 1.21 -11.83 -17.74
N THR A 166 1.17 -10.49 -17.87
CA THR A 166 1.11 -9.62 -16.68
C THR A 166 -0.21 -9.74 -15.91
N LEU A 167 -1.26 -10.26 -16.53
CA LEU A 167 -2.56 -10.53 -15.87
C LEU A 167 -2.60 -11.85 -15.10
N ARG A 168 -1.58 -12.69 -15.28
CA ARG A 168 -1.54 -14.04 -14.71
C ARG A 168 -1.05 -14.02 -13.27
N PRO A 169 -1.63 -14.81 -12.35
CA PRO A 169 -1.25 -14.78 -10.94
C PRO A 169 0.13 -15.39 -10.65
N GLU A 170 0.71 -16.14 -11.57
CA GLU A 170 1.94 -16.90 -11.34
C GLU A 170 3.15 -16.00 -10.99
N ASP A 171 4.02 -16.57 -10.15
CA ASP A 171 5.20 -15.91 -9.58
C ASP A 171 6.23 -15.53 -10.65
N SER A 172 6.31 -16.33 -11.72
CA SER A 172 7.21 -16.10 -12.87
C SER A 172 7.01 -14.73 -13.51
N HIS A 173 5.80 -14.16 -13.38
CA HIS A 173 5.42 -12.89 -14.01
C HIS A 173 5.54 -11.68 -13.08
N THR A 174 6.04 -11.87 -11.86
CA THR A 174 6.27 -10.79 -10.88
C THR A 174 7.15 -9.69 -11.48
N ARG A 175 8.24 -10.06 -12.16
CA ARG A 175 9.15 -9.07 -12.78
C ARG A 175 8.49 -8.31 -13.93
N GLU A 176 7.62 -8.96 -14.70
CA GLU A 176 6.87 -8.30 -15.78
C GLU A 176 5.92 -7.23 -15.22
N ARG A 177 5.22 -7.55 -14.12
CA ARG A 177 4.29 -6.63 -13.48
C ARG A 177 4.97 -5.39 -12.90
N ILE A 178 6.20 -5.50 -12.38
CA ILE A 178 6.91 -4.36 -11.76
C ILE A 178 7.70 -3.48 -12.72
N ALA A 179 8.06 -3.98 -13.91
CA ALA A 179 9.01 -3.30 -14.80
C ALA A 179 8.57 -1.87 -15.13
N VAL A 180 7.30 -1.68 -15.50
CA VAL A 180 6.74 -0.35 -15.81
C VAL A 180 6.77 0.57 -14.59
N SER A 181 6.37 0.08 -13.41
CA SER A 181 6.39 0.86 -12.16
C SER A 181 7.79 1.32 -11.78
N GLN A 182 8.78 0.43 -11.88
CA GLN A 182 10.18 0.76 -11.59
C GLN A 182 10.75 1.78 -12.58
N MET A 183 10.45 1.63 -13.87
CA MET A 183 10.82 2.62 -14.89
C MET A 183 10.23 3.98 -14.59
N VAL A 184 8.93 4.06 -14.28
CA VAL A 184 8.26 5.32 -13.93
C VAL A 184 8.92 5.95 -12.72
N TRP A 185 9.03 5.23 -11.61
CA TRP A 185 9.64 5.72 -10.37
C TRP A 185 11.03 6.30 -10.60
N LYS A 186 11.88 5.59 -11.34
CA LYS A 186 13.26 6.02 -11.62
C LYS A 186 13.29 7.23 -12.55
N ASN A 187 12.47 7.25 -13.61
CA ASN A 187 12.41 8.38 -14.53
C ASN A 187 11.90 9.65 -13.86
N ILE A 188 10.83 9.60 -13.05
CA ILE A 188 10.33 10.79 -12.36
C ILE A 188 11.32 11.29 -11.30
N SER A 189 12.06 10.39 -10.65
CA SER A 189 13.08 10.77 -9.66
C SER A 189 14.26 11.49 -10.31
N VAL A 190 14.80 10.96 -11.41
CA VAL A 190 15.99 11.52 -12.10
C VAL A 190 15.62 12.67 -13.04
N TYR A 191 14.45 12.60 -13.66
CA TYR A 191 13.95 13.53 -14.67
C TYR A 191 12.48 13.89 -14.40
N PRO A 192 12.20 14.81 -13.44
CA PRO A 192 10.83 15.12 -13.01
C PRO A 192 9.85 15.54 -14.11
N SER A 193 10.32 16.12 -15.22
CA SER A 193 9.46 16.44 -16.37
C SER A 193 8.89 15.22 -17.11
N PHE A 194 9.24 13.99 -16.69
CA PHE A 194 8.53 12.79 -17.09
C PHE A 194 7.09 12.77 -16.54
N MET A 195 6.81 13.47 -15.44
CA MET A 195 5.46 13.58 -14.88
C MET A 195 4.44 14.14 -15.90
N SER A 196 4.83 15.08 -16.77
CA SER A 196 3.89 15.63 -17.76
C SER A 196 3.34 14.59 -18.73
N ILE A 197 4.09 13.50 -19.00
CA ILE A 197 3.61 12.37 -19.80
C ILE A 197 2.51 11.62 -19.04
N LEU A 198 2.72 11.32 -17.76
CA LEU A 198 1.76 10.56 -16.93
C LEU A 198 0.42 11.27 -16.76
N TYR A 199 0.46 12.60 -16.71
CA TYR A 199 -0.74 13.44 -16.59
C TYR A 199 -1.45 13.67 -17.93
N HIS A 200 -0.83 13.34 -19.06
CA HIS A 200 -1.46 13.48 -20.36
C HIS A 200 -2.69 12.55 -20.48
N PRO A 201 -3.88 13.02 -20.89
CA PRO A 201 -5.11 12.20 -20.84
C PRO A 201 -5.03 10.87 -21.60
N SER A 202 -4.36 10.85 -22.75
CA SER A 202 -4.20 9.64 -23.57
C SER A 202 -3.13 8.66 -23.08
N ASP A 203 -2.31 9.05 -22.10
CA ASP A 203 -1.27 8.16 -21.56
C ASP A 203 -1.90 7.05 -20.71
N LEU A 204 -1.47 5.81 -20.95
CA LEU A 204 -2.02 4.58 -20.35
C LEU A 204 -1.18 4.05 -19.17
N THR A 205 -0.09 4.74 -18.81
CA THR A 205 0.89 4.24 -17.84
C THR A 205 0.26 3.93 -16.49
N ILE A 206 -0.57 4.85 -15.98
CA ILE A 206 -1.18 4.73 -14.65
C ILE A 206 -2.21 3.59 -14.63
N GLN A 207 -2.99 3.45 -15.71
CA GLN A 207 -3.95 2.37 -15.91
C GLN A 207 -3.22 1.02 -15.94
N ILE A 208 -2.09 0.93 -16.64
CA ILE A 208 -1.26 -0.27 -16.71
C ILE A 208 -0.73 -0.65 -15.32
N ILE A 209 -0.15 0.32 -14.58
CA ILE A 209 0.36 0.05 -13.22
C ILE A 209 -0.76 -0.37 -12.27
N ALA A 210 -1.93 0.28 -12.33
CA ALA A 210 -3.09 -0.09 -11.51
C ALA A 210 -3.61 -1.49 -11.85
N ARG A 211 -3.60 -1.88 -13.13
CA ARG A 211 -3.92 -3.23 -13.56
C ARG A 211 -2.88 -4.24 -13.07
N HIS A 212 -1.59 -3.93 -13.15
CA HIS A 212 -0.55 -4.78 -12.58
C HIS A 212 -0.70 -4.93 -11.07
N TRP A 213 -1.01 -3.84 -10.35
CA TRP A 213 -1.32 -3.88 -8.92
C TRP A 213 -2.50 -4.82 -8.65
N LYS A 214 -3.63 -4.70 -9.37
CA LYS A 214 -4.81 -5.57 -9.23
C LYS A 214 -4.49 -7.06 -9.38
N HIS A 215 -3.54 -7.39 -10.24
CA HIS A 215 -3.13 -8.77 -10.54
C HIS A 215 -1.91 -9.24 -9.72
N ALA A 216 -1.29 -8.35 -8.94
CA ALA A 216 -0.13 -8.66 -8.12
C ALA A 216 -0.47 -9.71 -7.06
N GLN A 217 0.41 -10.69 -6.89
CA GLN A 217 0.22 -11.79 -5.93
C GLN A 217 1.29 -11.82 -4.83
N LYS A 218 2.43 -11.16 -5.04
CA LYS A 218 3.59 -11.24 -4.17
C LYS A 218 3.90 -9.91 -3.52
N THR A 219 4.70 -9.96 -2.47
CA THR A 219 5.12 -8.75 -1.79
C THR A 219 5.85 -7.76 -2.73
N PRO A 220 6.81 -8.19 -3.58
CA PRO A 220 7.56 -7.24 -4.41
C PRO A 220 6.69 -6.50 -5.43
N ASP A 221 5.75 -7.17 -6.10
CA ASP A 221 4.90 -6.53 -7.11
C ASP A 221 3.76 -5.72 -6.50
N ILE A 222 3.17 -6.20 -5.40
CA ILE A 222 2.20 -5.41 -4.61
C ILE A 222 2.86 -4.09 -4.14
N MET A 223 4.06 -4.14 -3.57
CA MET A 223 4.75 -2.95 -3.06
C MET A 223 5.19 -2.02 -4.18
N ALA A 224 5.89 -2.51 -5.20
CA ALA A 224 6.46 -1.65 -6.25
C ALA A 224 5.37 -0.89 -7.01
N THR A 225 4.25 -1.57 -7.31
CA THR A 225 3.14 -0.94 -8.02
C THR A 225 2.43 0.10 -7.13
N ALA A 226 2.13 -0.21 -5.87
CA ALA A 226 1.48 0.75 -4.97
C ALA A 226 2.36 1.94 -4.58
N ALA A 227 3.65 1.73 -4.29
CA ALA A 227 4.58 2.82 -4.01
C ALA A 227 4.68 3.79 -5.20
N THR A 228 4.71 3.26 -6.42
CA THR A 228 4.73 4.09 -7.63
C THR A 228 3.43 4.88 -7.79
N LEU A 229 2.27 4.24 -7.61
CA LEU A 229 0.97 4.94 -7.67
C LEU A 229 0.84 6.01 -6.58
N SER A 230 1.31 5.70 -5.37
CA SER A 230 1.34 6.62 -4.23
C SER A 230 2.12 7.90 -4.55
N GLU A 231 3.33 7.76 -5.10
CA GLU A 231 4.20 8.89 -5.43
C GLU A 231 3.67 9.74 -6.58
N VAL A 232 2.95 9.14 -7.55
CA VAL A 232 2.30 9.92 -8.63
C VAL A 232 1.11 10.72 -8.07
N LEU A 233 0.36 10.17 -7.11
CA LEU A 233 -0.77 10.84 -6.44
C LEU A 233 -0.32 11.95 -5.49
N SER A 234 0.72 11.70 -4.70
CA SER A 234 1.26 12.63 -3.71
C SER A 234 2.78 12.57 -3.72
N PRO A 235 3.43 13.32 -4.63
CA PRO A 235 4.88 13.35 -4.72
C PRO A 235 5.53 13.73 -3.39
N SER A 236 6.44 12.89 -2.93
CA SER A 236 7.20 13.09 -1.70
C SER A 236 8.66 13.46 -2.00
N HIS A 237 9.16 13.07 -3.17
CA HIS A 237 10.53 13.35 -3.55
C HIS A 237 10.74 14.86 -3.79
N PRO A 238 11.70 15.54 -3.12
CA PRO A 238 11.89 17.00 -3.20
C PRO A 238 11.99 17.56 -4.63
N ARG A 239 12.71 16.87 -5.52
CA ARG A 239 12.80 17.23 -6.95
C ARG A 239 11.47 17.16 -7.71
N ILE A 240 10.64 16.15 -7.42
CA ILE A 240 9.33 16.01 -8.06
C ILE A 240 8.41 17.12 -7.54
N VAL A 241 8.41 17.36 -6.22
CA VAL A 241 7.69 18.48 -5.60
C VAL A 241 8.12 19.81 -6.21
N ALA A 242 9.42 20.08 -6.32
CA ALA A 242 9.95 21.30 -6.92
C ALA A 242 9.52 21.46 -8.39
N TYR A 243 9.49 20.38 -9.16
CA TYR A 243 8.96 20.41 -10.52
C TYR A 243 7.46 20.68 -10.56
N MET A 244 6.66 19.99 -9.74
CA MET A 244 5.21 20.20 -9.69
C MET A 244 4.86 21.64 -9.30
N ASN A 245 5.61 22.25 -8.37
CA ASN A 245 5.45 23.65 -7.95
C ASN A 245 5.89 24.66 -9.02
N SER A 246 6.76 24.27 -9.97
CA SER A 246 7.19 25.16 -11.06
C SER A 246 6.31 25.08 -12.30
N GLN A 247 5.42 24.09 -12.39
CA GLN A 247 4.44 24.01 -13.47
C GLN A 247 3.29 25.01 -13.23
N PRO A 248 2.62 25.48 -14.30
CA PRO A 248 1.40 26.26 -14.15
C PRO A 248 0.42 25.56 -13.21
N ALA A 249 -0.34 26.33 -12.41
CA ALA A 249 -1.15 25.87 -11.28
C ALA A 249 -2.14 24.68 -11.58
N GLY A 250 -2.32 24.30 -12.84
CA GLY A 250 -3.15 23.17 -13.27
C GLY A 250 -2.59 21.77 -13.01
N LEU A 251 -1.27 21.57 -12.89
CA LEU A 251 -0.77 20.19 -12.74
C LEU A 251 -1.03 19.62 -11.34
N ALA A 252 -0.93 20.43 -10.30
CA ALA A 252 -1.23 20.02 -8.92
C ALA A 252 -2.72 19.74 -8.68
N SER A 253 -3.61 20.43 -9.39
CA SER A 253 -5.06 20.16 -9.35
C SER A 253 -5.48 18.94 -10.19
N SER A 254 -4.56 18.35 -10.96
CA SER A 254 -4.83 17.22 -11.86
C SER A 254 -4.76 15.85 -11.16
N SER A 255 -4.64 15.79 -9.83
CA SER A 255 -4.64 14.52 -9.09
C SER A 255 -5.91 13.69 -9.32
N SER A 256 -7.06 14.34 -9.58
CA SER A 256 -8.31 13.70 -9.99
C SER A 256 -8.19 12.88 -11.28
N ILE A 257 -7.40 13.33 -12.25
CA ILE A 257 -7.12 12.61 -13.50
C ILE A 257 -6.41 11.30 -13.17
N ILE A 258 -5.42 11.34 -12.27
CA ILE A 258 -4.69 10.15 -11.83
C ILE A 258 -5.63 9.16 -11.11
N VAL A 259 -6.52 9.62 -10.23
CA VAL A 259 -7.53 8.76 -9.59
C VAL A 259 -8.40 8.08 -10.65
N SER A 260 -8.92 8.83 -11.63
CA SER A 260 -9.77 8.26 -12.68
C SER A 260 -9.03 7.21 -13.51
N LYS A 261 -7.76 7.48 -13.88
CA LYS A 261 -6.90 6.50 -14.58
C LYS A 261 -6.66 5.25 -13.76
N ILE A 262 -6.42 5.37 -12.45
CA ILE A 262 -6.27 4.21 -11.56
C ILE A 262 -7.54 3.35 -11.62
N LEU A 263 -8.72 3.95 -11.46
CA LEU A 263 -9.98 3.22 -11.48
C LEU A 263 -10.26 2.53 -12.83
N VAL A 264 -9.91 3.17 -13.96
CA VAL A 264 -9.98 2.55 -15.30
C VAL A 264 -9.09 1.31 -15.38
N GLY A 265 -7.85 1.38 -14.87
CA GLY A 265 -6.94 0.24 -14.82
C GLY A 265 -7.46 -0.95 -13.99
N LEU A 266 -8.37 -0.71 -13.05
CA LEU A 266 -8.99 -1.74 -12.22
C LEU A 266 -10.22 -2.38 -12.88
N GLY A 267 -10.84 -1.69 -13.85
CA GLY A 267 -12.00 -2.18 -14.59
C GLY A 267 -11.75 -3.49 -15.32
N PRO A 268 -12.78 -4.35 -15.48
CA PRO A 268 -12.75 -5.43 -16.48
C PRO A 268 -12.60 -4.89 -17.91
N THR A 269 -13.20 -3.73 -18.17
CA THR A 269 -13.17 -2.99 -19.42
C THR A 269 -13.00 -1.49 -19.14
N ASP A 270 -12.53 -0.76 -20.15
CA ASP A 270 -12.34 0.70 -20.10
C ASP A 270 -13.67 1.45 -19.87
N THR A 271 -14.80 0.79 -20.17
CA THR A 271 -16.18 1.29 -20.03
C THR A 271 -16.88 0.80 -18.76
N SER A 272 -16.18 0.10 -17.87
CA SER A 272 -16.79 -0.46 -16.66
C SER A 272 -17.35 0.65 -15.76
N PRO A 273 -18.55 0.48 -15.17
CA PRO A 273 -19.13 1.47 -14.27
C PRO A 273 -18.19 1.79 -13.09
N LYS A 274 -18.10 3.08 -12.71
CA LYS A 274 -17.25 3.55 -11.59
C LYS A 274 -17.51 2.77 -10.29
N GLN A 275 -18.77 2.48 -9.98
CA GLN A 275 -19.14 1.67 -8.81
C GLN A 275 -18.49 0.27 -8.83
N GLN A 276 -18.40 -0.37 -9.99
CA GLN A 276 -17.75 -1.67 -10.14
C GLN A 276 -16.23 -1.55 -9.98
N GLN A 277 -15.62 -0.53 -10.59
CA GLN A 277 -14.17 -0.27 -10.47
C GLN A 277 -13.77 -0.05 -9.00
N VAL A 278 -14.53 0.77 -8.28
CA VAL A 278 -14.33 1.04 -6.85
C VAL A 278 -14.56 -0.22 -5.98
N LYS A 279 -15.57 -1.03 -6.31
CA LYS A 279 -15.79 -2.32 -5.63
C LYS A 279 -14.59 -3.26 -5.81
N ILE A 280 -14.04 -3.33 -7.02
CA ILE A 280 -12.81 -4.11 -7.30
C ILE A 280 -11.64 -3.54 -6.52
N PHE A 281 -11.47 -2.22 -6.50
CA PHE A 281 -10.41 -1.55 -5.72
C PHE A 281 -10.45 -1.97 -4.25
N THR A 282 -11.58 -1.79 -3.57
CA THR A 282 -11.69 -2.09 -2.14
C THR A 282 -11.50 -3.59 -1.85
N ALA A 283 -12.00 -4.47 -2.71
CA ALA A 283 -11.79 -5.91 -2.59
C ALA A 283 -10.31 -6.31 -2.76
N LYS A 284 -9.63 -5.77 -3.78
CA LYS A 284 -8.22 -6.04 -4.03
C LYS A 284 -7.29 -5.47 -2.98
N PHE A 285 -7.61 -4.27 -2.49
CA PHE A 285 -6.87 -3.69 -1.38
C PHE A 285 -6.96 -4.56 -0.12
N ALA A 286 -8.16 -5.05 0.21
CA ALA A 286 -8.35 -5.99 1.31
C ALA A 286 -7.55 -7.29 1.11
N GLU A 287 -7.60 -7.87 -0.09
CA GLU A 287 -6.83 -9.06 -0.46
C GLU A 287 -5.31 -8.84 -0.26
N HIS A 288 -4.77 -7.73 -0.76
CA HIS A 288 -3.34 -7.42 -0.60
C HIS A 288 -2.95 -7.23 0.88
N LEU A 289 -3.72 -6.46 1.65
CA LEU A 289 -3.44 -6.28 3.08
C LEU A 289 -3.42 -7.59 3.86
N THR A 290 -4.25 -8.57 3.48
CA THR A 290 -4.26 -9.87 4.16
C THR A 290 -2.99 -10.68 3.91
N ARG A 291 -2.40 -10.53 2.71
CA ARG A 291 -1.19 -11.23 2.26
C ARG A 291 0.10 -10.60 2.74
N LEU A 292 0.13 -9.28 2.87
CA LEU A 292 1.33 -8.58 3.27
C LEU A 292 1.70 -8.86 4.72
N ASN A 293 3.01 -8.88 4.96
CA ASN A 293 3.58 -8.79 6.28
C ASN A 293 3.53 -7.34 6.79
N ILE A 294 3.85 -7.13 8.07
CA ILE A 294 3.77 -5.82 8.71
C ILE A 294 4.72 -4.81 8.04
N ARG A 295 5.91 -5.28 7.64
CA ARG A 295 6.97 -4.47 7.03
C ARG A 295 6.52 -3.82 5.72
N CYS A 296 5.72 -4.52 4.93
CA CYS A 296 5.37 -4.13 3.56
C CYS A 296 3.97 -3.53 3.43
N ALA A 297 3.20 -3.51 4.52
CA ALA A 297 1.85 -2.94 4.52
C ALA A 297 1.83 -1.41 4.47
N GLY A 298 2.94 -0.76 4.84
CA GLY A 298 3.04 0.70 4.91
C GLY A 298 2.73 1.38 3.58
N GLU A 299 3.33 0.88 2.50
CA GLU A 299 3.24 1.40 1.13
C GLU A 299 1.83 1.23 0.57
N GLN A 300 1.12 0.15 0.92
CA GLN A 300 -0.30 -0.01 0.56
C GLN A 300 -1.17 1.01 1.29
N LEU A 301 -1.00 1.16 2.61
CA LEU A 301 -1.79 2.10 3.38
C LEU A 301 -1.56 3.54 2.92
N GLU A 302 -0.32 3.89 2.58
CA GLU A 302 0.02 5.20 2.02
C GLU A 302 -0.63 5.42 0.65
N PHE A 303 -0.54 4.45 -0.26
CA PHE A 303 -1.22 4.49 -1.55
C PHE A 303 -2.73 4.72 -1.39
N PHE A 304 -3.37 4.00 -0.47
CA PHE A 304 -4.80 4.12 -0.21
C PHE A 304 -5.19 5.50 0.31
N MET A 305 -4.43 6.02 1.27
CA MET A 305 -4.70 7.34 1.85
C MET A 305 -4.48 8.46 0.82
N ASN A 306 -3.45 8.34 -0.02
CA ASN A 306 -3.18 9.30 -1.08
C ASN A 306 -4.26 9.27 -2.17
N LEU A 307 -4.78 8.08 -2.50
CA LEU A 307 -5.90 7.93 -3.44
C LEU A 307 -7.17 8.60 -2.91
N LEU A 308 -7.52 8.36 -1.65
CA LEU A 308 -8.70 8.99 -1.02
C LEU A 308 -8.57 10.51 -0.95
N SER A 309 -7.43 11.01 -0.47
CA SER A 309 -7.16 12.45 -0.40
C SER A 309 -7.26 13.12 -1.77
N ALA A 310 -6.74 12.48 -2.82
CA ALA A 310 -6.85 12.98 -4.19
C ALA A 310 -8.30 12.97 -4.70
N ALA A 311 -9.07 11.91 -4.41
CA ALA A 311 -10.47 11.81 -4.81
C ALA A 311 -11.35 12.86 -4.11
N GLU A 312 -11.06 13.17 -2.84
CA GLU A 312 -11.79 14.16 -2.04
C GLU A 312 -11.50 15.60 -2.50
N LYS A 313 -10.23 15.96 -2.75
CA LYS A 313 -9.83 17.32 -3.18
C LYS A 313 -10.49 17.76 -4.48
N GLY A 314 -10.71 16.84 -5.41
CA GLY A 314 -11.32 17.12 -6.71
C GLY A 314 -12.82 16.89 -6.78
N ALA A 315 -13.44 16.29 -5.76
CA ALA A 315 -14.80 15.76 -5.79
C ALA A 315 -15.12 14.93 -7.05
N SER A 316 -14.10 14.36 -7.70
CA SER A 316 -14.21 13.77 -9.03
C SER A 316 -14.71 12.32 -9.01
N GLU A 317 -14.59 11.65 -7.86
CA GLU A 317 -14.93 10.23 -7.70
C GLU A 317 -15.67 10.00 -6.36
N PRO A 318 -16.87 10.59 -6.17
CA PRO A 318 -17.63 10.51 -4.91
C PRO A 318 -18.05 9.08 -4.52
N GLU A 319 -18.06 8.15 -5.47
CA GLU A 319 -18.33 6.72 -5.25
C GLU A 319 -17.24 6.06 -4.40
N LEU A 320 -15.99 6.53 -4.51
CA LEU A 320 -14.85 5.91 -3.84
C LEU A 320 -14.95 6.01 -2.31
N PRO A 321 -15.09 7.20 -1.70
CA PRO A 321 -15.29 7.30 -0.25
C PRO A 321 -16.51 6.49 0.22
N LYS A 322 -17.65 6.56 -0.49
CA LYS A 322 -18.87 5.85 -0.11
C LYS A 322 -18.69 4.33 -0.08
N ALA A 323 -18.02 3.76 -1.07
CA ALA A 323 -17.77 2.32 -1.12
C ALA A 323 -16.77 1.89 -0.04
N VAL A 324 -15.77 2.71 0.27
CA VAL A 324 -14.82 2.45 1.37
C VAL A 324 -15.58 2.34 2.70
N LEU A 325 -16.51 3.25 2.99
CA LEU A 325 -17.33 3.19 4.21
C LEU A 325 -18.16 1.90 4.33
N LYS A 326 -18.56 1.31 3.20
CA LYS A 326 -19.41 0.10 3.14
C LYS A 326 -18.63 -1.21 3.03
N SER A 327 -17.32 -1.16 2.84
CA SER A 327 -16.53 -2.36 2.55
C SER A 327 -16.11 -3.10 3.81
N ALA A 328 -16.92 -4.06 4.26
CA ALA A 328 -16.57 -4.92 5.40
C ALA A 328 -15.23 -5.65 5.18
N ALA A 329 -14.99 -6.21 3.98
CA ALA A 329 -13.74 -6.92 3.68
C ALA A 329 -12.50 -6.04 3.89
N LEU A 330 -12.56 -4.77 3.50
CA LEU A 330 -11.49 -3.78 3.71
C LEU A 330 -11.20 -3.57 5.20
N TRP A 331 -12.22 -3.24 5.99
CA TRP A 331 -12.04 -2.95 7.40
C TRP A 331 -11.61 -4.18 8.20
N ASN A 332 -12.12 -5.36 7.84
CA ASN A 332 -11.65 -6.62 8.40
C ASN A 332 -10.16 -6.82 8.12
N ALA A 333 -9.68 -6.52 6.91
CA ALA A 333 -8.27 -6.63 6.57
C ALA A 333 -7.39 -5.63 7.36
N VAL A 334 -7.84 -4.37 7.50
CA VAL A 334 -7.15 -3.34 8.30
C VAL A 334 -7.07 -3.74 9.78
N ILE A 335 -8.17 -4.18 10.38
CA ILE A 335 -8.22 -4.59 11.78
C ILE A 335 -7.38 -5.85 12.02
N ARG A 336 -7.37 -6.80 11.07
CA ARG A 336 -6.47 -7.96 11.12
C ARG A 336 -5.00 -7.55 11.04
N LEU A 337 -4.64 -6.60 10.17
CA LEU A 337 -3.29 -6.07 10.12
C LEU A 337 -2.90 -5.43 11.45
N LEU A 338 -3.77 -4.62 12.03
CA LEU A 338 -3.57 -4.00 13.34
C LEU A 338 -3.42 -5.05 14.46
N LYS A 339 -4.15 -6.17 14.38
CA LYS A 339 -3.98 -7.29 15.31
C LYS A 339 -2.63 -7.98 15.15
N LYS A 340 -2.14 -8.14 13.90
CA LYS A 340 -0.81 -8.70 13.64
C LYS A 340 0.29 -7.86 14.31
N THR A 341 0.14 -6.53 14.39
CA THR A 341 1.16 -5.67 15.02
C THR A 341 1.23 -5.76 16.54
N ALA A 342 0.31 -6.46 17.22
CA ALA A 342 0.35 -6.65 18.67
C ALA A 342 1.50 -7.53 19.14
N LYS A 343 2.02 -8.42 18.28
CA LYS A 343 3.11 -9.33 18.61
C LYS A 343 4.22 -9.25 17.56
N PRO A 344 5.47 -9.55 17.93
CA PRO A 344 6.52 -9.80 16.96
C PRO A 344 6.11 -10.86 15.94
N GLU A 345 6.52 -10.70 14.69
CA GLU A 345 6.26 -11.68 13.65
C GLU A 345 7.12 -12.93 13.92
N PRO A 346 6.53 -14.14 13.95
CA PRO A 346 7.33 -15.35 14.12
C PRO A 346 8.33 -15.45 12.97
N ALA A 347 9.52 -15.99 13.24
CA ALA A 347 10.50 -16.28 12.21
C ALA A 347 9.85 -17.20 11.16
N SER A 348 9.71 -16.71 9.93
CA SER A 348 9.19 -17.51 8.82
C SER A 348 10.24 -18.51 8.38
N GLU A 349 9.90 -19.79 8.36
CA GLU A 349 10.78 -20.86 7.84
C GLU A 349 10.96 -20.78 6.31
N GLN A 350 10.06 -20.10 5.60
CA GLN A 350 9.98 -20.14 4.14
C GLN A 350 10.87 -19.13 3.42
N GLU A 351 11.42 -18.14 4.12
CA GLU A 351 12.34 -17.17 3.55
C GLU A 351 13.58 -17.10 4.46
N PRO A 352 14.80 -17.41 3.95
CA PRO A 352 16.03 -17.22 4.73
C PRO A 352 16.19 -15.73 5.02
N ARG A 353 15.62 -15.29 6.15
CA ARG A 353 15.60 -13.90 6.57
C ARG A 353 16.97 -13.54 7.11
N VAL A 354 17.54 -12.45 6.60
CA VAL A 354 18.54 -11.70 7.37
C VAL A 354 17.84 -11.30 8.66
N ALA A 355 18.32 -11.81 9.81
CA ALA A 355 17.73 -11.51 11.10
C ALA A 355 17.69 -10.00 11.30
N GLU A 356 16.50 -9.40 11.21
CA GLU A 356 16.31 -7.98 11.48
C GLU A 356 16.53 -7.74 12.97
N SER A 357 17.07 -6.56 13.31
CA SER A 357 17.19 -6.19 14.71
C SER A 357 15.79 -6.03 15.32
N PRO A 358 15.58 -6.38 16.60
CA PRO A 358 14.30 -6.17 17.28
C PRO A 358 13.80 -4.71 17.21
N GLN A 359 14.72 -3.76 17.07
CA GLN A 359 14.40 -2.35 16.91
C GLN A 359 13.82 -2.01 15.53
N ALA A 360 14.36 -2.60 14.45
CA ALA A 360 13.81 -2.44 13.11
C ALA A 360 12.39 -3.02 13.04
N GLU A 361 12.19 -4.21 13.61
CA GLU A 361 10.87 -4.82 13.71
C GLU A 361 9.88 -3.96 14.51
N LYS A 362 10.29 -3.43 15.67
CA LYS A 362 9.47 -2.49 16.45
C LYS A 362 9.09 -1.26 15.63
N LEU A 363 10.01 -0.70 14.84
CA LEU A 363 9.75 0.44 13.98
C LEU A 363 8.71 0.10 12.89
N HIS A 364 8.80 -1.08 12.27
CA HIS A 364 7.80 -1.54 11.31
C HIS A 364 6.41 -1.67 11.93
N ARG A 365 6.32 -2.21 13.16
CA ARG A 365 5.06 -2.31 13.91
C ARG A 365 4.48 -0.94 14.24
N VAL A 366 5.30 -0.01 14.74
CA VAL A 366 4.88 1.38 15.05
C VAL A 366 4.35 2.06 13.79
N ARG A 367 5.05 1.93 12.65
CA ARG A 367 4.62 2.51 11.37
C ARG A 367 3.28 1.95 10.91
N ALA A 368 3.10 0.63 10.99
CA ALA A 368 1.84 -0.01 10.60
C ALA A 368 0.68 0.40 11.52
N ILE A 369 0.91 0.50 12.83
CA ILE A 369 -0.08 1.03 13.80
C ILE A 369 -0.46 2.46 13.43
N ALA A 370 0.52 3.35 13.26
CA ALA A 370 0.29 4.74 12.93
C ALA A 370 -0.52 4.91 11.63
N ASN A 371 -0.17 4.18 10.58
CA ASN A 371 -0.87 4.25 9.30
C ASN A 371 -2.32 3.73 9.41
N CYS A 372 -2.55 2.62 10.12
CA CYS A 372 -3.90 2.10 10.33
C CYS A 372 -4.76 3.04 11.19
N MET A 373 -4.21 3.56 12.29
CA MET A 373 -4.92 4.49 13.17
C MET A 373 -5.23 5.81 12.48
N ASN A 374 -4.29 6.33 11.68
CA ASN A 374 -4.52 7.51 10.85
C ASN A 374 -5.64 7.25 9.84
N MET A 375 -5.62 6.10 9.15
CA MET A 375 -6.66 5.72 8.19
C MET A 375 -8.05 5.63 8.86
N LEU A 376 -8.16 4.92 9.99
CA LEU A 376 -9.41 4.81 10.76
C LEU A 376 -9.93 6.20 11.17
N ALA A 377 -9.08 7.02 11.78
CA ALA A 377 -9.47 8.34 12.28
C ALA A 377 -9.83 9.32 11.15
N HIS A 378 -9.04 9.35 10.08
CA HIS A 378 -9.26 10.25 8.95
C HIS A 378 -10.56 9.93 8.22
N ILE A 379 -10.79 8.65 7.87
CA ILE A 379 -11.97 8.26 7.11
C ILE A 379 -13.24 8.48 7.91
N LEU A 380 -13.23 8.13 9.19
CA LEU A 380 -14.39 8.37 10.05
C LEU A 380 -14.65 9.88 10.23
N HIS A 381 -13.59 10.67 10.43
CA HIS A 381 -13.71 12.12 10.52
C HIS A 381 -14.32 12.69 9.23
N THR A 382 -13.74 12.41 8.06
CA THR A 382 -14.25 12.94 6.79
C THR A 382 -15.69 12.49 6.55
N ALA A 383 -16.01 11.23 6.83
CA ALA A 383 -17.37 10.71 6.69
C ALA A 383 -18.37 11.39 7.62
N THR A 384 -17.96 11.84 8.81
CA THR A 384 -18.87 12.53 9.74
C THR A 384 -19.41 13.84 9.16
N PHE A 385 -18.58 14.54 8.37
CA PHE A 385 -18.99 15.79 7.73
C PHE A 385 -19.62 15.55 6.35
N ALA A 386 -19.03 14.66 5.54
CA ALA A 386 -19.45 14.46 4.16
C ALA A 386 -20.61 13.45 4.00
N ASN A 387 -20.66 12.41 4.83
CA ASN A 387 -21.60 11.28 4.71
C ASN A 387 -22.06 10.78 6.10
N PRO A 388 -22.65 11.63 6.97
CA PRO A 388 -22.95 11.27 8.36
C PRO A 388 -23.84 10.03 8.51
N GLN A 389 -24.74 9.79 7.55
CA GLN A 389 -25.63 8.63 7.56
C GLN A 389 -24.90 7.30 7.35
N GLU A 390 -23.73 7.32 6.69
CA GLU A 390 -22.93 6.13 6.40
C GLU A 390 -22.02 5.74 7.58
N CYS A 391 -21.75 6.68 8.51
CA CYS A 391 -20.90 6.45 9.68
C CYS A 391 -21.44 5.31 10.56
N GLY A 392 -22.76 5.19 10.71
CA GLY A 392 -23.37 4.12 11.51
C GLY A 392 -23.06 2.72 10.98
N HIS A 393 -23.05 2.55 9.66
CA HIS A 393 -22.70 1.27 9.03
C HIS A 393 -21.22 0.92 9.27
N LEU A 394 -20.31 1.87 9.04
CA LEU A 394 -18.88 1.71 9.31
C LEU A 394 -18.60 1.34 10.76
N ILE A 395 -19.17 2.11 11.70
CA ILE A 395 -19.01 1.91 13.14
C ILE A 395 -19.52 0.53 13.57
N ARG A 396 -20.59 0.02 12.95
CA ARG A 396 -21.10 -1.33 13.19
C ARG A 396 -20.14 -2.42 12.67
N ILE A 397 -19.51 -2.22 11.50
CA ILE A 397 -18.47 -3.14 11.01
C ILE A 397 -17.33 -3.22 12.03
N TRP A 398 -16.83 -2.08 12.49
CA TRP A 398 -15.74 -2.04 13.49
C TRP A 398 -16.13 -2.66 14.82
N ALA A 399 -17.40 -2.54 15.21
CA ALA A 399 -17.91 -3.20 16.39
C ALA A 399 -17.85 -4.73 16.24
N ASN A 400 -18.34 -5.24 15.12
CA ASN A 400 -18.36 -6.67 14.83
C ASN A 400 -16.94 -7.26 14.73
N GLU A 401 -15.98 -6.48 14.24
CA GLU A 401 -14.57 -6.87 14.14
C GLU A 401 -13.76 -6.61 15.42
N ASN A 402 -14.42 -6.19 16.51
CA ASN A 402 -13.79 -5.99 17.81
C ASN A 402 -12.59 -5.00 17.78
N LEU A 403 -12.77 -3.86 17.11
CA LEU A 403 -11.73 -2.83 16.94
C LEU A 403 -11.07 -2.46 18.29
N PHE A 404 -11.86 -2.22 19.34
CA PHE A 404 -11.30 -1.82 20.65
C PHE A 404 -10.54 -2.94 21.35
N GLY A 405 -10.86 -4.22 21.06
CA GLY A 405 -10.03 -5.31 21.54
C GLY A 405 -8.65 -5.32 20.89
N VAL A 406 -8.58 -5.01 19.60
CA VAL A 406 -7.30 -4.88 18.90
C VAL A 406 -6.52 -3.66 19.40
N ILE A 407 -7.18 -2.53 19.62
CA ILE A 407 -6.56 -1.32 20.20
C ILE A 407 -5.99 -1.61 21.59
N GLU A 408 -6.73 -2.34 22.44
CA GLU A 408 -6.27 -2.75 23.77
C GLU A 408 -5.05 -3.70 23.71
N ASP A 409 -4.97 -4.57 22.70
CA ASP A 409 -3.81 -5.44 22.48
C ASP A 409 -2.54 -4.68 22.09
N ILE A 410 -2.68 -3.52 21.42
CA ILE A 410 -1.54 -2.68 20.98
C ILE A 410 -1.31 -1.43 21.84
N ILE A 411 -2.08 -1.25 22.92
CA ILE A 411 -2.18 0.04 23.61
C ILE A 411 -0.84 0.57 24.10
N ASP A 412 0.02 -0.31 24.59
CA ASP A 412 1.33 0.07 25.14
C ASP A 412 2.26 0.67 24.07
N ILE A 413 2.19 0.20 22.82
CA ILE A 413 2.95 0.76 21.68
C ILE A 413 2.25 2.00 21.13
N LEU A 414 0.93 1.93 21.04
CA LEU A 414 0.09 2.98 20.47
C LEU A 414 0.30 4.28 21.23
N ILE A 415 0.20 4.26 22.56
CA ILE A 415 0.31 5.49 23.34
C ILE A 415 1.70 6.11 23.24
N ASP A 416 2.77 5.32 23.16
CA ASP A 416 4.14 5.85 23.05
C ASP A 416 4.44 6.50 21.70
N THR A 417 3.55 6.33 20.72
CA THR A 417 3.70 6.91 19.38
C THR A 417 3.05 8.29 19.33
N PRO A 418 3.79 9.35 18.93
CA PRO A 418 3.25 10.71 18.82
C PRO A 418 1.99 10.79 17.94
N GLY A 419 0.99 11.57 18.35
CA GLY A 419 -0.27 11.74 17.61
C GLY A 419 -1.32 10.65 17.80
N MET A 420 -0.99 9.50 18.39
CA MET A 420 -1.94 8.39 18.45
C MET A 420 -3.11 8.62 19.40
N THR A 421 -2.91 9.35 20.51
CA THR A 421 -4.00 9.71 21.42
C THR A 421 -4.99 10.70 20.79
N MET A 422 -4.52 11.58 19.89
CA MET A 422 -5.40 12.40 19.05
C MET A 422 -6.27 11.54 18.13
N HIS A 423 -5.68 10.55 17.44
CA HIS A 423 -6.44 9.65 16.57
C HIS A 423 -7.47 8.82 17.35
N LEU A 424 -7.09 8.30 18.52
CA LEU A 424 -8.01 7.55 19.39
C LEU A 424 -9.16 8.42 19.89
N THR A 425 -8.86 9.65 20.32
CA THR A 425 -9.87 10.65 20.73
C THR A 425 -10.88 10.89 19.60
N ARG A 426 -10.40 11.14 18.37
CA ARG A 426 -11.26 11.36 17.19
C ARG A 426 -12.16 10.17 16.91
N ILE A 427 -11.61 8.95 16.96
CA ILE A 427 -12.39 7.73 16.73
C ILE A 427 -13.48 7.59 17.81
N ALA A 428 -13.11 7.67 19.08
CA ALA A 428 -14.03 7.48 20.20
C ALA A 428 -15.12 8.56 20.24
N SER A 429 -14.77 9.83 20.06
CA SER A 429 -15.75 10.95 20.11
C SER A 429 -16.78 10.87 18.98
N ILE A 430 -16.37 10.48 17.78
CA ILE A 430 -17.30 10.28 16.67
C ILE A 430 -18.20 9.07 16.92
N ILE A 431 -17.67 7.96 17.46
CA ILE A 431 -18.49 6.81 17.84
C ILE A 431 -19.55 7.21 18.87
N VAL A 432 -19.16 7.95 19.92
CA VAL A 432 -20.10 8.44 20.94
C VAL A 432 -21.21 9.29 20.30
N SER A 433 -20.84 10.34 19.56
CA SER A 433 -21.82 11.27 18.96
C SER A 433 -22.71 10.61 17.91
N THR A 434 -22.21 9.61 17.18
CA THR A 434 -23.01 8.85 16.22
C THR A 434 -23.95 7.87 16.92
N ALA A 435 -23.48 7.20 17.98
CA ALA A 435 -24.27 6.24 18.74
C ALA A 435 -25.38 6.92 19.56
N GLU A 436 -25.21 8.18 19.97
CA GLU A 436 -26.29 8.99 20.55
C GLU A 436 -27.47 9.19 19.58
N LYS A 437 -27.19 9.29 18.28
CA LYS A 437 -28.21 9.40 17.23
C LYS A 437 -28.77 8.04 16.79
N ALA A 438 -28.04 6.95 17.05
CA ALA A 438 -28.38 5.61 16.63
C ALA A 438 -28.14 4.58 17.77
N PRO A 439 -29.11 4.41 18.71
CA PRO A 439 -28.94 3.58 19.91
C PRO A 439 -28.56 2.11 19.62
N SER A 440 -28.95 1.57 18.46
CA SER A 440 -28.54 0.22 18.03
C SER A 440 -27.01 0.04 17.92
N LEU A 441 -26.25 1.12 17.75
CA LEU A 441 -24.78 1.08 17.78
C LEU A 441 -24.23 0.87 19.19
N LEU A 442 -24.83 1.52 20.20
CA LEU A 442 -24.47 1.25 21.59
C LEU A 442 -24.67 -0.22 21.92
N GLN A 443 -25.79 -0.81 21.47
CA GLN A 443 -26.05 -2.24 21.63
C GLN A 443 -24.94 -3.13 21.02
N ALA A 444 -24.44 -2.77 19.83
CA ALA A 444 -23.34 -3.50 19.19
C ALA A 444 -22.03 -3.43 20.02
N TYR A 445 -21.76 -2.30 20.68
CA TYR A 445 -20.59 -2.12 21.53
C TYR A 445 -20.76 -2.63 22.97
N ARG A 446 -21.98 -2.92 23.44
CA ARG A 446 -22.21 -3.54 24.78
C ARG A 446 -21.38 -4.81 24.98
N SER A 447 -21.28 -5.64 23.95
CA SER A 447 -20.49 -6.88 23.99
C SER A 447 -18.98 -6.65 24.11
N GLN A 448 -18.50 -5.46 23.71
CA GLN A 448 -17.08 -5.11 23.70
C GLN A 448 -16.63 -4.32 24.93
N PHE A 449 -17.55 -3.73 25.69
CA PHE A 449 -17.25 -2.97 26.90
C PHE A 449 -17.74 -3.72 28.16
N PRO A 450 -17.11 -3.51 29.32
CA PRO A 450 -15.99 -2.61 29.59
C PRO A 450 -14.61 -3.12 29.10
N ARG A 451 -13.67 -2.18 28.95
CA ARG A 451 -12.26 -2.36 28.53
C ARG A 451 -11.33 -1.71 29.57
N TRP A 452 -11.25 -2.35 30.74
CA TRP A 452 -10.59 -1.77 31.91
C TRP A 452 -9.10 -1.52 31.72
N ARG A 453 -8.39 -2.38 30.98
CA ARG A 453 -6.96 -2.18 30.69
C ARG A 453 -6.78 -0.97 29.79
N LEU A 454 -7.53 -0.87 28.69
CA LEU A 454 -7.48 0.30 27.80
C LEU A 454 -7.70 1.61 28.56
N PHE A 455 -8.77 1.69 29.35
CA PHE A 455 -9.08 2.87 30.16
C PHE A 455 -7.94 3.21 31.16
N ALA A 456 -7.52 2.24 31.96
CA ALA A 456 -6.51 2.46 32.99
C ALA A 456 -5.15 2.87 32.41
N THR A 457 -4.74 2.28 31.28
CA THR A 457 -3.49 2.62 30.60
C THR A 457 -3.51 4.08 30.12
N LEU A 458 -4.61 4.55 29.53
CA LEU A 458 -4.73 5.93 29.07
C LEU A 458 -4.73 6.93 30.24
N VAL A 459 -5.46 6.63 31.32
CA VAL A 459 -5.48 7.48 32.53
C VAL A 459 -4.10 7.55 33.16
N LYS A 460 -3.42 6.41 33.32
CA LYS A 460 -2.06 6.35 33.88
C LYS A 460 -1.09 7.22 33.08
N ARG A 461 -1.11 7.11 31.75
CA ARG A 461 -0.26 7.92 30.87
C ARG A 461 -0.51 9.42 31.05
N ASP A 462 -1.77 9.84 31.06
CA ASP A 462 -2.14 11.24 31.21
C ASP A 462 -1.59 11.79 32.54
N PHE A 463 -1.77 11.06 33.64
CA PHE A 463 -1.19 11.43 34.94
C PHE A 463 0.35 11.50 34.92
N GLU A 464 1.03 10.52 34.33
CA GLU A 464 2.50 10.51 34.21
C GLU A 464 3.01 11.72 33.42
N ARG A 465 2.32 12.09 32.32
CA ARG A 465 2.65 13.28 31.55
C ARG A 465 2.37 14.56 32.32
N GLN A 466 1.21 14.69 32.97
CA GLN A 466 0.88 15.86 33.78
C GLN A 466 1.87 16.09 34.93
N GLN A 467 2.38 15.01 35.54
CA GLN A 467 3.44 15.12 36.55
C GLN A 467 4.75 15.64 35.96
N ALA A 468 5.08 15.26 34.73
CA ALA A 468 6.31 15.66 34.06
C ALA A 468 6.25 17.07 33.46
N THR A 469 5.11 17.48 32.90
CA THR A 469 4.96 18.69 32.08
C THR A 469 3.97 19.72 32.65
N GLY A 470 3.30 19.42 33.76
CA GLY A 470 2.19 20.21 34.27
C GLY A 470 0.87 19.91 33.56
N LEU A 471 -0.19 20.60 33.99
CA LEU A 471 -1.53 20.42 33.41
C LEU A 471 -1.57 20.84 31.93
N PRO A 472 -2.41 20.18 31.09
CA PRO A 472 -2.64 20.63 29.74
C PRO A 472 -3.19 22.04 29.68
N GLY A 473 -2.59 22.86 28.81
CA GLY A 473 -3.10 24.19 28.49
C GLY A 473 -4.42 24.08 27.73
N PHE A 474 -5.28 25.09 27.88
CA PHE A 474 -6.49 25.15 27.08
C PHE A 474 -6.13 25.44 25.61
N PRO A 475 -6.68 24.67 24.64
CA PRO A 475 -6.59 25.07 23.25
C PRO A 475 -7.15 26.47 23.07
N MET A 476 -6.41 27.34 22.37
CA MET A 476 -6.96 28.61 21.93
C MET A 476 -8.17 28.36 21.02
N PRO A 477 -9.28 29.11 21.16
CA PRO A 477 -10.43 28.96 20.27
C PRO A 477 -10.02 29.02 18.80
N GLY A 478 -10.48 28.05 18.01
CA GLY A 478 -10.16 27.94 16.59
C GLY A 478 -8.79 27.36 16.25
N GLN A 479 -7.94 27.06 17.24
CA GLN A 479 -6.66 26.38 17.02
C GLN A 479 -6.72 24.92 17.46
N LEU A 480 -6.30 24.03 16.57
CA LEU A 480 -6.12 22.62 16.92
C LEU A 480 -4.80 22.45 17.68
N PRO A 481 -4.79 21.82 18.86
CA PRO A 481 -3.54 21.42 19.53
C PRO A 481 -2.66 20.60 18.60
N HIS A 482 -1.35 20.76 18.75
CA HIS A 482 -0.39 19.94 18.02
C HIS A 482 -0.68 18.44 18.29
N PRO A 483 -0.53 17.53 17.32
CA PRO A 483 -0.86 16.11 17.53
C PRO A 483 -0.13 15.46 18.72
N SER A 484 1.05 15.94 19.08
CA SER A 484 1.85 15.45 20.22
C SER A 484 1.48 16.07 21.57
N ASP A 485 0.55 17.02 21.62
CA ASP A 485 0.14 17.75 22.82
C ASP A 485 -0.53 16.82 23.84
N HIS A 486 -0.18 16.97 25.12
CA HIS A 486 -0.76 16.21 26.25
C HIS A 486 -2.27 16.41 26.44
N PHE A 487 -2.85 17.49 25.91
CA PHE A 487 -4.30 17.65 25.80
C PHE A 487 -5.00 16.43 25.20
N TRP A 488 -4.36 15.77 24.23
CA TRP A 488 -4.92 14.59 23.58
C TRP A 488 -4.90 13.34 24.46
N ASP A 489 -4.01 13.26 25.46
CA ASP A 489 -3.99 12.15 26.41
C ASP A 489 -5.22 12.22 27.35
N GLU A 490 -5.53 13.42 27.87
CA GLU A 490 -6.75 13.67 28.67
C GLU A 490 -8.02 13.37 27.86
N CYS A 491 -8.09 13.92 26.64
CA CYS A 491 -9.24 13.69 25.76
C CYS A 491 -9.42 12.21 25.40
N ALA A 492 -8.34 11.46 25.21
CA ALA A 492 -8.41 10.06 24.82
C ALA A 492 -9.05 9.21 25.92
N TRP A 493 -8.59 9.32 27.17
CA TRP A 493 -9.18 8.53 28.25
C TRP A 493 -10.61 9.00 28.56
N HIS A 494 -10.90 10.30 28.50
CA HIS A 494 -12.23 10.84 28.78
C HIS A 494 -13.27 10.37 27.75
N THR A 495 -12.93 10.40 26.46
CA THR A 495 -13.83 9.94 25.39
C THR A 495 -14.06 8.43 25.44
N ILE A 496 -13.02 7.64 25.75
CA ILE A 496 -13.15 6.19 25.97
C ILE A 496 -14.03 5.89 27.19
N ALA A 497 -13.83 6.60 28.31
CA ALA A 497 -14.66 6.46 29.50
C ALA A 497 -16.12 6.80 29.22
N THR A 498 -16.37 7.87 28.46
CA THR A 498 -17.72 8.27 28.02
C THR A 498 -18.38 7.17 27.19
N LEU A 499 -17.65 6.64 26.19
CA LEU A 499 -18.15 5.55 25.34
C LEU A 499 -18.48 4.30 26.16
N GLN A 500 -17.55 3.89 27.02
CA GLN A 500 -17.73 2.73 27.89
C GLN A 500 -18.91 2.91 28.84
N TYR A 501 -19.08 4.08 29.46
CA TYR A 501 -20.20 4.38 30.33
C TYR A 501 -21.54 4.28 29.59
N ARG A 502 -21.62 4.84 28.37
CA ARG A 502 -22.81 4.77 27.51
C ARG A 502 -23.13 3.34 27.06
N CYS A 503 -22.11 2.50 26.89
CA CYS A 503 -22.28 1.09 26.51
C CYS A 503 -22.56 0.18 27.71
N THR A 504 -22.38 0.62 28.95
CA THR A 504 -22.59 -0.23 30.14
C THR A 504 -24.01 -0.08 30.64
N ASP A 505 -24.76 -1.18 30.66
CA ASP A 505 -26.06 -1.23 31.34
C ASP A 505 -25.84 -1.52 32.83
N LYS A 506 -26.28 -0.61 33.70
CA LYS A 506 -26.13 -0.75 35.16
C LYS A 506 -26.97 -1.89 35.74
N THR A 507 -27.93 -2.40 34.97
CA THR A 507 -28.77 -3.54 35.35
C THR A 507 -28.15 -4.89 34.96
N GLU A 508 -27.10 -4.89 34.13
CA GLU A 508 -26.41 -6.07 33.66
C GLU A 508 -25.11 -6.33 34.44
N CYS A 509 -24.61 -7.56 34.35
CA CYS A 509 -23.32 -7.95 34.90
C CYS A 509 -22.20 -7.17 34.21
N SER A 510 -21.33 -6.50 34.98
CA SER A 510 -20.24 -5.68 34.43
C SER A 510 -19.08 -6.45 33.80
N LYS A 511 -19.15 -7.79 33.73
CA LYS A 511 -18.16 -8.58 33.01
C LYS A 511 -18.46 -8.46 31.52
N ARG A 512 -17.46 -8.07 30.73
CA ARG A 512 -17.58 -7.96 29.27
C ARG A 512 -18.23 -9.20 28.65
N GLY A 513 -19.27 -8.99 27.84
CA GLY A 513 -20.02 -10.02 27.13
C GLY A 513 -21.01 -10.84 27.98
N CYS A 514 -21.21 -10.51 29.26
CA CYS A 514 -22.19 -11.17 30.11
C CYS A 514 -23.51 -10.40 30.13
N VAL A 515 -24.59 -11.00 29.60
CA VAL A 515 -25.92 -10.38 29.53
C VAL A 515 -26.83 -10.71 30.73
N ASN A 516 -26.30 -11.44 31.73
CA ASN A 516 -27.06 -11.75 32.94
C ASN A 516 -27.31 -10.47 33.75
N THR A 517 -28.46 -10.41 34.43
CA THR A 517 -28.76 -9.35 35.39
C THR A 517 -27.72 -9.30 36.49
N VAL A 518 -27.46 -8.09 36.99
CA VAL A 518 -26.52 -7.85 38.08
C VAL A 518 -26.94 -8.62 39.34
N GLY A 519 -25.97 -9.30 39.97
CA GLY A 519 -26.18 -10.04 41.22
C GLY A 519 -25.76 -9.23 42.45
N SER A 520 -25.67 -9.90 43.60
CA SER A 520 -25.17 -9.32 44.85
C SER A 520 -23.64 -9.26 44.95
N VAL A 521 -22.91 -9.80 43.97
CA VAL A 521 -21.45 -9.86 43.99
C VAL A 521 -20.88 -8.51 43.55
N VAL A 522 -20.21 -7.82 44.48
CA VAL A 522 -19.64 -6.49 44.24
C VAL A 522 -18.10 -6.54 44.29
N CYS A 523 -17.46 -5.69 43.49
CA CYS A 523 -16.02 -5.42 43.58
C CYS A 523 -15.69 -4.54 44.80
N VAL A 524 -14.41 -4.50 45.18
CA VAL A 524 -13.90 -3.64 46.25
C VAL A 524 -14.18 -2.16 45.99
N CYS A 525 -14.17 -1.72 44.74
CA CYS A 525 -14.50 -0.33 44.36
C CYS A 525 -15.98 0.04 44.53
N GLN A 526 -16.86 -0.93 44.78
CA GLN A 526 -18.32 -0.78 44.88
C GLN A 526 -19.06 -0.32 43.61
N SER A 527 -18.36 0.26 42.63
CA SER A 527 -18.88 0.62 41.30
C SER A 527 -19.08 -0.61 40.39
N VAL A 528 -18.23 -1.61 40.63
CA VAL A 528 -18.11 -2.96 40.06
C VAL A 528 -19.20 -3.98 40.42
N LYS A 529 -20.19 -4.37 39.61
CA LYS A 529 -21.16 -5.43 40.02
C LYS A 529 -21.24 -6.63 39.08
N TYR A 530 -21.36 -7.83 39.63
CA TYR A 530 -21.33 -9.09 38.89
C TYR A 530 -22.52 -9.99 39.22
N CYS A 531 -22.93 -10.82 38.26
CA CYS A 531 -23.96 -11.85 38.48
C CYS A 531 -23.46 -13.04 39.33
N SER A 532 -22.13 -13.24 39.41
CA SER A 532 -21.52 -14.36 40.14
C SER A 532 -20.04 -14.11 40.48
N GLU A 533 -19.51 -14.83 41.46
CA GLU A 533 -18.08 -14.84 41.78
C GLU A 533 -17.21 -15.36 40.63
N ALA A 534 -17.74 -16.26 39.80
CA ALA A 534 -17.07 -16.72 38.59
C ALA A 534 -16.87 -15.58 37.58
N CYS A 535 -17.87 -14.70 37.42
CA CYS A 535 -17.76 -13.54 36.55
C CYS A 535 -16.76 -12.51 37.11
N LYS A 536 -16.83 -12.22 38.41
CA LYS A 536 -15.87 -11.36 39.12
C LYS A 536 -14.44 -11.87 38.97
N THR A 537 -14.20 -13.16 39.19
CA THR A 537 -12.88 -13.78 39.10
C THR A 537 -12.30 -13.69 37.68
N LYS A 538 -13.13 -13.90 36.64
CA LYS A 538 -12.71 -13.77 35.24
C LYS A 538 -12.36 -12.33 34.87
N ASP A 539 -13.12 -11.35 35.38
CA ASP A 539 -12.93 -9.92 35.11
C ASP A 539 -11.80 -9.30 35.95
N ALA A 540 -11.50 -9.87 37.13
CA ALA A 540 -10.54 -9.32 38.09
C ALA A 540 -9.15 -9.04 37.50
N LYS A 541 -8.70 -9.85 36.53
CA LYS A 541 -7.41 -9.65 35.85
C LYS A 541 -7.35 -8.33 35.08
N GLU A 542 -8.45 -7.90 34.47
CA GLU A 542 -8.54 -6.64 33.73
C GLU A 542 -9.00 -5.50 34.64
N HIS A 543 -10.01 -5.74 35.48
CA HIS A 543 -10.57 -4.70 36.35
C HIS A 543 -9.58 -4.16 37.39
N LYS A 544 -8.63 -4.98 37.87
CA LYS A 544 -7.61 -4.53 38.83
C LYS A 544 -6.81 -3.30 38.36
N TYR A 545 -6.65 -3.11 37.04
CA TYR A 545 -5.95 -1.95 36.49
C TYR A 545 -6.75 -0.65 36.69
N ALA A 546 -8.08 -0.72 36.68
CA ALA A 546 -8.99 0.42 36.76
C ALA A 546 -9.69 0.57 38.13
N CYS A 547 -9.60 -0.42 39.02
CA CYS A 547 -10.36 -0.47 40.28
C CYS A 547 -10.19 0.81 41.15
N GLY A 548 -8.97 1.36 41.22
CA GLY A 548 -8.68 2.60 41.95
C GLY A 548 -9.15 3.88 41.25
N MET A 549 -9.53 3.80 39.98
CA MET A 549 -9.91 4.92 39.11
C MET A 549 -11.43 5.00 38.88
N MET A 550 -12.23 4.16 39.54
CA MET A 550 -13.67 4.07 39.28
C MET A 550 -14.44 5.35 39.60
N LYS A 551 -14.00 6.14 40.58
CA LYS A 551 -14.58 7.46 40.86
C LYS A 551 -14.46 8.40 39.65
N LEU A 552 -13.29 8.41 39.00
CA LEU A 552 -13.07 9.20 37.78
C LEU A 552 -14.00 8.74 36.66
N PHE A 553 -14.14 7.43 36.46
CA PHE A 553 -15.07 6.87 35.48
C PHE A 553 -16.54 7.27 35.75
N GLU A 554 -16.98 7.24 37.01
CA GLU A 554 -18.33 7.68 37.39
C GLU A 554 -18.55 9.18 37.18
N GLU A 555 -17.54 10.01 37.44
CA GLU A 555 -17.59 11.45 37.21
C GLU A 555 -17.81 11.78 35.73
N VAL A 556 -17.11 11.10 34.82
CA VAL A 556 -17.34 11.22 33.38
C VAL A 556 -18.78 10.91 33.02
N GLY A 557 -19.33 9.84 33.59
CA GLY A 557 -20.73 9.45 33.37
C GLY A 557 -21.77 10.45 33.89
N LYS A 558 -21.44 11.20 34.95
CA LYS A 558 -22.32 12.24 35.53
C LYS A 558 -22.28 13.56 34.75
N ARG A 559 -21.10 13.95 34.27
CA ARG A 559 -20.86 15.23 33.61
C ARG A 559 -21.38 15.30 32.17
N GLY A 560 -21.58 14.15 31.53
CA GLY A 560 -21.96 14.10 30.12
C GLY A 560 -20.88 14.68 29.19
N PRO A 561 -21.15 14.79 27.87
CA PRO A 561 -20.15 15.23 26.89
C PRO A 561 -19.64 16.67 27.09
N GLN A 562 -20.41 17.52 27.79
CA GLN A 562 -20.13 18.95 27.94
C GLN A 562 -19.32 19.32 29.19
N GLY A 563 -19.09 18.38 30.13
CA GLY A 563 -18.45 18.70 31.41
C GLY A 563 -16.94 18.45 31.47
N VAL A 564 -16.24 18.41 30.33
CA VAL A 564 -14.77 18.40 30.29
C VAL A 564 -14.28 19.78 30.74
N ARG A 565 -13.82 19.84 32.00
CA ARG A 565 -13.16 20.95 32.71
C ARG A 565 -13.40 22.37 32.16
N THR A 566 -14.40 23.04 32.73
CA THR A 566 -14.22 24.38 33.32
C THR A 566 -13.41 24.29 34.61
#